data_AF-L9JFU7-F1
#
_entry.id   AF-L9JFU7-F1
#
_cell.length_a   1.000
_cell.length_b   1.000
_cell.length_c   1.000
_cell.angle_alpha   90.00
_cell.angle_beta   90.00
_cell.angle_gamma   90.00
#
_symmetry.space_group_name_H-M   'P 1'
#
loop_
_entity.id
_entity.type
_entity.pdbx_description
1 polymer ?
#
loop_
_entity_poly.entity_id
_entity_poly.type
_entity_poly.pdbx_seq_one_letter_code
_entity_poly.pdbx_strand_id
1 'polypeptide(L)'
;MALDGPEQMELEEGKAGSGLCQYYLSKIEELQLIVNDKSQNLRKRNELNAKVRLLREELQLLQEQGSFVGEVVQAMDKRKVLVKVHPEGKNDSYTLHKILPNKVDPLVSLMMVEKVPDSNYEMIGGLDKQIKKIKEVIELPVKHPELFEALGIAQPKGVLLYGPPGTGKTLLA
;
A
#
# COMPACT_ATOMS: atom_id res chain seq x y z
N MET A 1 -45.53 4.65 44.07
CA MET A 1 -46.77 4.50 43.28
C MET A 1 -46.83 3.02 42.94
N ALA A 2 -47.86 2.35 43.47
CA ALA A 2 -48.05 0.91 43.39
C ALA A 2 -48.26 0.44 41.94
N LEU A 3 -48.11 -0.87 41.71
CA LEU A 3 -48.59 -1.72 40.61
C LEU A 3 -47.58 -2.87 40.50
N ASP A 4 -47.70 -3.88 41.36
CA ASP A 4 -48.55 -5.08 41.25
C ASP A 4 -47.64 -6.26 40.90
N GLY A 5 -47.41 -7.10 41.91
CA GLY A 5 -46.68 -8.35 41.77
C GLY A 5 -47.47 -9.35 40.93
N PRO A 6 -46.79 -10.30 40.26
CA PRO A 6 -47.48 -11.24 39.39
C PRO A 6 -48.41 -12.14 40.21
N GLU A 7 -49.69 -12.10 39.87
CA GLU A 7 -50.73 -13.01 40.38
C GLU A 7 -50.27 -14.46 40.26
N GLN A 8 -50.32 -15.18 41.38
CA GLN A 8 -50.12 -16.63 41.41
C GLN A 8 -51.36 -17.29 40.79
N MET A 9 -51.20 -17.78 39.56
CA MET A 9 -52.20 -18.58 38.87
C MET A 9 -52.05 -20.04 39.32
N GLU A 10 -52.83 -20.45 40.31
CA GLU A 10 -52.99 -21.86 40.67
C GLU A 10 -53.67 -22.59 39.50
N LEU A 11 -52.92 -23.40 38.76
CA LEU A 11 -53.44 -24.27 37.70
C LEU A 11 -53.55 -25.70 38.24
N GLU A 12 -54.80 -26.17 38.37
CA GLU A 12 -55.13 -27.55 38.72
C GLU A 12 -54.45 -28.57 37.80
N GLU A 13 -53.85 -29.60 38.41
CA GLU A 13 -53.12 -30.67 37.72
C GLU A 13 -54.04 -31.59 36.92
N GLY A 14 -54.23 -31.27 35.64
CA GLY A 14 -54.55 -32.26 34.61
C GLY A 14 -53.27 -32.93 34.12
N LYS A 15 -53.12 -34.25 34.32
CA LYS A 15 -51.95 -35.11 33.95
C LYS A 15 -51.45 -35.04 32.49
N ALA A 16 -52.07 -34.24 31.62
CA ALA A 16 -51.64 -33.97 30.24
C ALA A 16 -50.87 -32.63 30.08
N GLY A 17 -50.85 -31.77 31.10
CA GLY A 17 -50.25 -30.43 31.04
C GLY A 17 -48.77 -30.34 31.47
N SER A 18 -48.25 -31.33 32.21
CA SER A 18 -46.91 -31.22 32.80
C SER A 18 -45.79 -31.21 31.75
N GLY A 19 -45.93 -31.97 30.66
CA GLY A 19 -44.93 -32.02 29.59
C GLY A 19 -44.84 -30.73 28.77
N LEU A 20 -45.99 -30.07 28.53
CA LEU A 20 -46.04 -28.78 27.83
C LEU A 20 -45.52 -27.66 28.73
N CYS A 21 -45.89 -27.64 30.00
CA CYS A 21 -45.34 -26.70 30.98
C CYS A 21 -43.81 -26.85 31.10
N GLN A 22 -43.30 -28.09 31.19
CA GLN A 22 -41.86 -28.36 31.23
C GLN A 22 -41.15 -27.89 29.95
N TYR A 23 -41.77 -28.05 28.77
CA TYR A 23 -41.22 -27.56 27.51
C TYR A 23 -41.11 -26.03 27.50
N TYR A 24 -42.17 -25.32 27.88
CA TYR A 24 -42.13 -23.85 27.92
C TYR A 24 -41.17 -23.32 28.97
N LEU A 25 -41.07 -23.95 30.15
CA LEU A 25 -40.08 -23.60 31.17
C LEU A 25 -38.65 -23.76 30.66
N SER A 26 -38.33 -24.92 30.08
CA SER A 26 -37.01 -25.18 29.49
C SER A 26 -36.69 -24.20 28.34
N LYS A 27 -37.69 -23.85 27.51
CA LYS A 27 -37.50 -22.89 26.42
C LYS A 27 -37.30 -21.46 26.93
N ILE A 28 -37.97 -21.07 28.01
CA ILE A 28 -37.77 -19.77 28.66
C ILE A 28 -36.36 -19.68 29.25
N GLU A 29 -35.89 -20.72 29.94
CA GLU A 29 -34.53 -20.78 30.48
C GLU A 29 -33.46 -20.67 29.37
N GLU A 30 -33.63 -21.41 28.27
CA GLU A 30 -32.74 -21.35 27.12
C GLU A 30 -32.70 -19.94 26.51
N LEU A 31 -33.87 -19.32 26.30
CA LEU A 31 -33.97 -17.95 25.77
C LEU A 31 -33.36 -16.92 26.73
N GLN A 32 -33.54 -17.07 28.04
CA GLN A 32 -32.93 -16.20 29.05
C GLN A 32 -31.40 -16.31 29.02
N LEU A 33 -30.86 -17.51 28.82
CA LEU A 33 -29.41 -17.75 28.70
C LEU A 33 -28.85 -17.05 27.44
N ILE A 34 -29.55 -17.16 26.31
CA ILE A 34 -29.19 -16.47 25.06
C ILE A 34 -29.24 -14.94 25.23
N VAL A 35 -30.28 -14.41 25.87
CA VAL A 35 -30.41 -12.97 26.13
C VAL A 35 -29.28 -12.47 27.04
N ASN A 36 -28.88 -13.24 28.05
CA ASN A 36 -27.78 -12.90 28.94
C ASN A 36 -26.44 -12.86 28.18
N ASP A 37 -26.12 -13.90 27.40
CA ASP A 37 -24.88 -13.93 26.60
C ASP A 37 -24.82 -12.77 25.59
N LYS A 38 -25.92 -12.53 24.88
CA LYS A 38 -26.00 -11.43 23.91
C LYS A 38 -25.88 -10.05 24.59
N SER A 39 -26.43 -9.90 25.78
CA SER A 39 -26.32 -8.68 26.59
C SER A 39 -24.88 -8.44 27.06
N GLN A 40 -24.18 -9.49 27.50
CA GLN A 40 -22.77 -9.41 27.87
C GLN A 40 -21.88 -9.05 26.68
N ASN A 41 -22.13 -9.67 25.53
CA ASN A 41 -21.39 -9.38 24.29
C ASN A 41 -21.63 -7.95 23.82
N LEU A 42 -22.87 -7.44 23.91
CA LEU A 42 -23.19 -6.06 23.58
C LEU A 42 -22.47 -5.07 24.52
N ARG A 43 -22.43 -5.34 25.83
CA ARG A 43 -21.71 -4.52 26.81
C ARG A 43 -20.22 -4.45 26.50
N LYS A 44 -19.57 -5.60 26.28
CA LYS A 44 -18.15 -5.66 25.90
C LYS A 44 -17.86 -4.89 24.61
N ARG A 45 -18.72 -5.03 23.60
CA ARG A 45 -18.59 -4.31 22.33
C ARG A 45 -18.75 -2.80 22.51
N ASN A 46 -19.70 -2.36 23.34
CA ASN A 46 -19.90 -0.93 23.62
C ASN A 46 -18.70 -0.34 24.37
N GLU A 47 -18.14 -1.06 25.34
CA GLU A 47 -16.91 -0.65 26.04
C GLU A 47 -15.71 -0.55 25.10
N LEU A 48 -15.52 -1.55 24.23
CA LEU A 48 -14.48 -1.53 23.19
C LEU A 48 -14.65 -0.35 22.24
N ASN A 49 -15.87 -0.09 21.78
CA ASN A 49 -16.15 1.05 20.89
C ASN A 49 -15.90 2.39 21.58
N ALA A 50 -16.24 2.53 22.87
CA ALA A 50 -15.93 3.72 23.65
C ALA A 50 -14.41 3.92 23.78
N LYS A 51 -13.65 2.86 24.07
CA LYS A 51 -12.18 2.90 24.10
C LYS A 51 -11.58 3.28 22.75
N VAL A 52 -12.07 2.71 21.65
CA VAL A 52 -11.63 3.08 20.29
C VAL A 52 -11.91 4.55 20.01
N ARG A 53 -13.05 5.09 20.46
CA ARG A 53 -13.36 6.52 20.31
C ARG A 53 -12.36 7.39 21.08
N LEU A 54 -12.08 7.06 22.34
CA LEU A 54 -11.12 7.80 23.17
C LEU A 54 -9.71 7.75 22.58
N LEU A 55 -9.25 6.57 22.15
CA LEU A 55 -7.94 6.44 21.50
C LEU A 55 -7.87 7.24 20.20
N ARG A 56 -8.97 7.33 19.42
CA ARG A 56 -9.02 8.18 18.23
C ARG A 56 -8.94 9.66 18.58
N GLU A 57 -9.64 10.11 19.62
CA GLU A 57 -9.57 11.50 20.10
C GLU A 57 -8.16 11.85 20.61
N GLU A 58 -7.52 10.95 21.35
CA GLU A 58 -6.14 11.13 21.84
C GLU A 58 -5.14 11.15 20.67
N LEU A 59 -5.29 10.27 19.69
CA LEU A 59 -4.47 10.30 18.46
C LEU A 59 -4.68 11.60 17.68
N GLN A 60 -5.89 12.15 17.68
CA GLN A 60 -6.21 13.40 16.99
C GLN A 60 -5.56 14.60 17.67
N LEU A 61 -5.47 14.60 19.00
CA LEU A 61 -4.76 15.63 19.78
C LEU A 61 -3.23 15.52 19.61
N LEU A 62 -2.70 14.31 19.49
CA LEU A 62 -1.29 14.07 19.17
C LEU A 62 -0.96 14.35 17.69
N GLN A 63 -1.95 14.32 16.80
CA GLN A 63 -1.83 14.68 15.38
C GLN A 63 -1.77 16.20 15.14
N GLU A 64 -1.46 17.02 16.15
CA GLU A 64 -1.15 18.42 15.90
C GLU A 64 0.15 18.57 15.10
N GLN A 65 -0.03 19.05 13.87
CA GLN A 65 0.93 19.52 12.86
C GLN A 65 1.87 18.46 12.26
N GLY A 66 1.28 17.53 11.51
CA GLY A 66 2.02 16.89 10.42
C GLY A 66 2.56 17.94 9.45
N SER A 67 3.84 17.87 9.09
CA SER A 67 4.37 18.66 7.98
C SER A 67 3.62 18.30 6.69
N PHE A 68 3.03 19.30 6.04
CA PHE A 68 2.32 19.07 4.79
C PHE A 68 3.29 18.64 3.69
N VAL A 69 3.00 17.49 3.07
CA VAL A 69 3.73 17.05 1.88
C VAL A 69 3.00 17.62 0.67
N GLY A 70 3.71 18.45 -0.09
CA GLY A 70 3.22 19.01 -1.35
C GLY A 70 4.16 18.70 -2.50
N GLU A 71 3.63 18.78 -3.70
CA GLU A 71 4.41 18.66 -4.93
C GLU A 71 4.92 20.03 -5.34
N VAL A 72 6.21 20.14 -5.66
CA VAL A 72 6.80 21.39 -6.16
C VAL A 72 6.39 21.54 -7.62
N VAL A 73 5.54 22.53 -7.91
CA VAL A 73 5.06 22.80 -9.28
C VAL A 73 6.07 23.66 -10.02
N GLN A 74 6.62 24.67 -9.34
CA GLN A 74 7.53 25.62 -9.98
C GLN A 74 8.53 26.18 -8.98
N ALA A 75 9.82 26.15 -9.34
CA ALA A 75 10.83 26.93 -8.65
C ALA A 75 10.74 28.38 -9.12
N MET A 76 10.53 29.33 -8.20
CA MET A 76 10.46 30.75 -8.55
C MET A 76 11.85 31.39 -8.49
N ASP A 77 12.45 31.39 -7.30
CA ASP A 77 13.75 32.01 -7.01
C ASP A 77 14.56 31.11 -6.07
N LYS A 78 15.82 31.48 -5.81
CA LYS A 78 16.70 30.76 -4.86
C LYS A 78 16.10 30.54 -3.46
N ARG A 79 15.05 31.26 -3.09
CA ARG A 79 14.41 31.20 -1.76
C ARG A 79 12.91 30.90 -1.80
N LYS A 80 12.30 30.75 -2.97
CA LYS A 80 10.84 30.63 -3.11
C LYS A 80 10.47 29.57 -4.14
N VAL A 81 9.49 28.74 -3.79
CA VAL A 81 8.92 27.72 -4.67
C VAL A 81 7.41 27.72 -4.53
N LEU A 82 6.71 27.43 -5.62
CA LEU A 82 5.28 27.19 -5.63
C LEU A 82 5.02 25.71 -5.39
N VAL A 83 4.26 25.40 -4.35
CA VAL A 83 3.96 24.04 -3.91
C VAL A 83 2.45 23.83 -3.98
N LYS A 84 2.02 22.73 -4.60
CA LYS A 84 0.63 22.28 -4.57
C LYS A 84 0.47 21.31 -3.41
N VAL A 85 -0.29 21.72 -2.40
CA VAL A 85 -0.59 20.93 -1.19
C VAL A 85 -2.03 20.43 -1.28
N HIS A 86 -2.27 19.17 -0.89
CA HIS A 86 -3.61 18.61 -0.74
C HIS A 86 -3.77 18.07 0.70
N PRO A 87 -4.84 18.41 1.44
CA PRO A 87 -5.94 19.33 1.09
C PRO A 87 -5.49 20.80 1.00
N GLU A 88 -6.19 21.61 0.18
CA GLU A 88 -5.96 23.05 0.03
C GLU A 88 -6.22 23.77 1.37
N GLY A 89 -5.21 23.83 2.22
CA GLY A 89 -5.25 24.53 3.49
C GLY A 89 -5.25 26.04 3.26
N LYS A 90 -6.10 26.76 4.03
CA LYS A 90 -6.20 28.22 4.06
C LYS A 90 -5.08 28.88 4.88
N ASN A 91 -3.84 28.39 4.78
CA ASN A 91 -2.72 28.97 5.51
C ASN A 91 -1.84 29.75 4.55
N ASP A 92 -1.66 31.05 4.83
CA ASP A 92 -0.97 31.99 3.94
C ASP A 92 0.57 31.80 3.92
N SER A 93 1.14 30.94 4.78
CA SER A 93 2.59 30.73 4.86
C SER A 93 2.97 29.30 5.23
N TYR A 94 3.79 28.67 4.38
CA TYR A 94 4.42 27.37 4.59
C TYR A 94 5.94 27.53 4.53
N THR A 95 6.66 26.88 5.45
CA THR A 95 8.13 26.78 5.41
C THR A 95 8.54 25.38 4.99
N LEU A 96 9.48 25.27 4.05
CA LEU A 96 10.04 23.98 3.65
C LEU A 96 10.94 23.44 4.77
N HIS A 97 10.52 22.35 5.40
CA HIS A 97 11.32 21.66 6.42
C HIS A 97 12.30 20.65 5.81
N LYS A 98 11.85 19.85 4.83
CA LYS A 98 12.65 18.76 4.26
C LYS A 98 12.22 18.46 2.83
N ILE A 99 13.19 18.24 1.96
CA ILE A 99 12.97 17.73 0.60
C ILE A 99 12.92 16.19 0.69
N LEU A 100 11.82 15.60 0.23
CA LEU A 100 11.66 14.16 0.15
C LEU A 100 12.29 13.62 -1.15
N PRO A 101 12.81 12.38 -1.14
CA PRO A 101 13.25 11.74 -2.38
C PRO A 101 12.07 11.63 -3.37
N ASN A 102 12.37 11.67 -4.67
CA ASN A 102 11.36 11.52 -5.71
C ASN A 102 10.59 10.21 -5.50
N LYS A 103 9.26 10.29 -5.66
CA LYS A 103 8.42 9.09 -5.74
C LYS A 103 8.78 8.37 -7.02
N VAL A 104 9.60 7.33 -6.91
CA VAL A 104 9.83 6.38 -7.99
C VAL A 104 8.71 5.35 -7.92
N ASP A 105 7.99 5.17 -9.03
CA ASP A 105 6.97 4.13 -9.09
C ASP A 105 7.62 2.75 -8.87
N PRO A 106 6.98 1.85 -8.10
CA PRO A 106 7.52 0.51 -7.86
C PRO A 106 7.84 -0.25 -9.15
N LEU A 107 7.07 -0.02 -10.22
CA LEU A 107 7.30 -0.62 -11.54
C LEU A 107 8.63 -0.20 -12.16
N VAL A 108 9.05 1.05 -11.98
CA VAL A 108 10.35 1.54 -12.47
C VAL A 108 11.47 0.91 -11.65
N SER A 109 11.26 0.77 -10.33
CA SER A 109 12.22 0.08 -9.47
C SER A 109 12.42 -1.39 -9.88
N LEU A 110 11.37 -2.06 -10.35
CA LEU A 110 11.43 -3.43 -10.86
C LEU A 110 12.13 -3.54 -12.24
N MET A 111 12.21 -2.44 -13.00
CA MET A 111 12.92 -2.40 -14.28
C MET A 111 14.41 -2.08 -14.12
N MET A 112 14.84 -1.62 -12.95
CA MET A 112 16.27 -1.43 -12.66
C MET A 112 16.93 -2.79 -12.50
N VAL A 113 17.93 -3.05 -13.34
CA VAL A 113 18.68 -4.31 -13.29
C VAL A 113 19.55 -4.32 -12.03
N GLU A 114 19.10 -5.02 -10.99
CA GLU A 114 19.87 -5.19 -9.74
C GLU A 114 21.07 -6.14 -9.89
N LYS A 115 21.07 -7.01 -10.92
CA LYS A 115 22.12 -8.00 -11.14
C LYS A 115 22.52 -8.07 -12.61
N VAL A 116 23.80 -7.83 -12.87
CA VAL A 116 24.42 -8.12 -14.17
C VAL A 116 24.33 -9.63 -14.38
N PRO A 117 23.74 -10.13 -15.49
CA PRO A 117 23.74 -11.55 -15.78
C PRO A 117 25.18 -12.05 -15.99
N ASP A 118 25.51 -13.21 -15.43
CA ASP A 118 26.81 -13.91 -15.63
C ASP A 118 26.91 -14.55 -17.03
N SER A 119 26.32 -13.92 -18.05
CA SER A 119 26.35 -14.40 -19.43
C SER A 119 27.61 -13.92 -20.13
N ASN A 120 28.56 -14.81 -20.33
CA ASN A 120 29.72 -14.53 -21.16
C ASN A 120 29.37 -14.62 -22.64
N TYR A 121 29.92 -13.69 -23.45
CA TYR A 121 29.78 -13.67 -24.91
C TYR A 121 30.27 -14.97 -25.59
N GLU A 122 31.09 -15.77 -24.90
CA GLU A 122 31.59 -17.07 -25.35
C GLU A 122 30.49 -18.13 -25.48
N MET A 123 29.35 -17.93 -24.81
CA MET A 123 28.19 -18.83 -24.94
C MET A 123 27.44 -18.65 -26.27
N ILE A 124 27.75 -17.60 -27.03
CA ILE A 124 27.02 -17.22 -28.24
C ILE A 124 27.82 -17.66 -29.48
N GLY A 125 27.49 -18.84 -30.02
CA GLY A 125 28.16 -19.38 -31.18
C GLY A 125 27.80 -18.69 -32.50
N GLY A 126 28.78 -18.44 -33.37
CA GLY A 126 28.59 -18.05 -34.77
C GLY A 126 28.24 -16.58 -35.03
N LEU A 127 28.19 -15.74 -33.98
CA LEU A 127 27.86 -14.31 -34.07
C LEU A 127 29.02 -13.38 -33.69
N ASP A 128 30.27 -13.87 -33.77
CA ASP A 128 31.47 -13.16 -33.32
C ASP A 128 31.64 -11.78 -33.99
N LYS A 129 31.31 -11.68 -35.28
CA LYS A 129 31.41 -10.43 -36.06
C LYS A 129 30.43 -9.37 -35.52
N GLN A 130 29.22 -9.80 -35.18
CA GLN A 130 28.16 -8.94 -34.65
C GLN A 130 28.51 -8.50 -33.22
N ILE A 131 28.98 -9.43 -32.39
CA ILE A 131 29.43 -9.14 -31.01
C ILE A 131 30.54 -8.10 -31.02
N LYS A 132 31.56 -8.27 -31.86
CA LYS A 132 32.67 -7.32 -31.96
C LYS A 132 32.18 -5.91 -32.32
N LYS A 133 31.26 -5.80 -33.28
CA LYS A 133 30.68 -4.53 -33.70
C LYS A 133 29.85 -3.86 -32.60
N ILE A 134 29.07 -4.64 -31.86
CA ILE A 134 28.28 -4.12 -30.73
C ILE A 134 29.22 -3.62 -29.62
N LYS A 135 30.27 -4.38 -29.28
CA LYS A 135 31.28 -3.96 -28.30
C LYS A 135 31.99 -2.67 -28.71
N GLU A 136 32.37 -2.54 -29.98
CA GLU A 136 32.97 -1.31 -30.49
C GLU A 136 32.00 -0.12 -30.43
N VAL A 137 30.71 -0.31 -30.69
CA VAL A 137 29.74 0.79 -30.66
C VAL A 137 29.32 1.18 -29.24
N ILE A 138 29.30 0.25 -28.29
CA ILE A 138 28.86 0.50 -26.91
C ILE A 138 30.05 0.80 -25.98
N GLU A 139 31.11 -0.02 -25.98
CA GLU A 139 32.22 0.15 -25.05
C GLU A 139 33.14 1.33 -25.43
N LEU A 140 33.33 1.61 -26.72
CA LEU A 140 34.22 2.67 -27.18
C LEU A 140 33.78 4.08 -26.73
N PRO A 141 32.51 4.51 -26.92
CA PRO A 141 32.08 5.82 -26.44
C PRO A 141 32.05 5.92 -24.91
N VAL A 142 31.82 4.81 -24.21
CA VAL A 142 31.80 4.79 -22.74
C VAL A 142 33.22 4.87 -22.14
N LYS A 143 34.20 4.20 -22.76
CA LYS A 143 35.60 4.21 -22.29
C LYS A 143 36.38 5.44 -22.74
N HIS A 144 36.08 5.97 -23.93
CA HIS A 144 36.86 7.05 -24.56
C HIS A 144 35.96 8.13 -25.20
N PRO A 145 35.21 8.91 -24.41
CA PRO A 145 34.37 9.98 -24.94
C PRO A 145 35.19 11.09 -25.63
N GLU A 146 36.42 11.33 -25.17
CA GLU A 146 37.34 12.35 -25.71
C GLU A 146 37.64 12.17 -27.21
N LEU A 147 37.68 10.91 -27.69
CA LEU A 147 37.91 10.63 -29.11
C LEU A 147 36.76 11.15 -29.98
N PHE A 148 35.52 11.07 -29.48
CA PHE A 148 34.34 11.55 -30.20
C PHE A 148 34.27 13.09 -30.18
N GLU A 149 34.66 13.71 -29.06
CA GLU A 149 34.72 15.18 -28.94
C GLU A 149 35.82 15.78 -29.83
N ALA A 150 37.01 15.19 -29.84
CA ALA A 150 38.14 15.64 -30.67
C ALA A 150 37.86 15.49 -32.17
N LEU A 151 37.12 14.45 -32.58
CA LEU A 151 36.70 14.22 -33.95
C LEU A 151 35.45 15.04 -34.35
N GLY A 152 34.78 15.69 -33.39
CA GLY A 152 33.55 16.45 -33.63
C GLY A 152 32.37 15.60 -34.09
N ILE A 153 32.37 14.30 -33.80
CA ILE A 153 31.32 13.35 -34.19
C ILE A 153 30.40 13.04 -33.01
N ALA A 154 29.10 12.91 -33.29
CA ALA A 154 28.13 12.55 -32.27
C ALA A 154 28.29 11.07 -31.86
N GLN A 155 28.27 10.81 -30.55
CA GLN A 155 28.30 9.45 -30.03
C GLN A 155 27.04 8.68 -30.43
N PRO A 156 27.17 7.39 -30.78
CA PRO A 156 26.02 6.54 -31.07
C PRO A 156 25.16 6.36 -29.80
N LYS A 157 23.86 6.63 -29.90
CA LYS A 157 22.93 6.61 -28.74
C LYS A 157 22.43 5.22 -28.36
N GLY A 158 22.59 4.24 -29.25
CA GLY A 158 22.10 2.88 -29.03
C GLY A 158 22.26 2.01 -30.27
N VAL A 159 22.06 0.70 -30.08
CA VAL A 159 22.12 -0.31 -31.15
C VAL A 159 20.78 -1.02 -31.21
N LEU A 160 20.28 -1.25 -32.44
CA LEU A 160 19.07 -2.03 -32.66
C LEU A 160 19.44 -3.43 -33.15
N LEU A 161 19.03 -4.46 -32.40
CA LEU A 161 19.21 -5.87 -32.79
C LEU A 161 17.93 -6.35 -33.48
N TYR A 162 18.02 -6.77 -34.76
CA TYR A 162 16.87 -7.24 -35.54
C TYR A 162 17.13 -8.59 -36.22
N GLY A 163 16.06 -9.26 -36.68
CA GLY A 163 16.10 -10.53 -37.43
C GLY A 163 15.12 -11.59 -36.91
N PRO A 164 15.17 -12.83 -37.43
CA PRO A 164 14.22 -13.89 -37.09
C PRO A 164 14.22 -14.24 -35.58
N PRO A 165 13.08 -14.69 -35.01
CA PRO A 165 13.04 -15.19 -33.64
C PRO A 165 13.95 -16.41 -33.48
N GLY A 166 14.55 -16.60 -32.30
CA GLY A 166 15.46 -17.73 -32.02
C GLY A 166 16.93 -17.51 -32.39
N THR A 167 17.31 -16.32 -32.89
CA THR A 167 18.71 -15.98 -33.27
C THR A 167 19.54 -15.36 -32.14
N GLY A 168 19.14 -15.54 -30.88
CA GLY A 168 19.95 -15.13 -29.72
C GLY A 168 20.02 -13.62 -29.43
N LYS A 169 19.14 -12.78 -29.99
CA LYS A 169 19.16 -11.32 -29.75
C LYS A 169 19.02 -10.95 -28.27
N THR A 170 18.19 -11.68 -27.53
CA THR A 170 18.00 -11.49 -26.08
C THR A 170 19.19 -11.98 -25.27
N LEU A 171 19.97 -12.94 -25.79
CA LEU A 171 21.19 -13.44 -25.14
C LEU A 171 22.40 -12.51 -25.37
N LEU A 172 22.33 -11.66 -26.41
CA LEU A 172 23.35 -10.64 -26.70
C LEU A 172 23.18 -9.34 -25.91
N ALA A 173 22.00 -9.13 -25.32
CA ALA A 173 21.59 -7.89 -24.65
C ALA A 173 21.94 -7.89 -23.16
#